data_AF-A0A9Q1L4K5-F1
#
_entry.id   AF-A0A9Q1L4K5-F1
#
_cell.length_a   1.000
_cell.length_b   1.000
_cell.length_c   1.000
_cell.angle_alpha   90.00
_cell.angle_beta   90.00
_cell.angle_gamma   90.00
#
_symmetry.space_group_name_H-M   'P 1'
#
loop_
_entity.id
_entity.type
_entity.pdbx_description
1 polymer ?
#
loop_
_entity_poly.entity_id
_entity_poly.type
_entity_poly.pdbx_seq_one_letter_code
_entity_poly.pdbx_strand_id
1 'polypeptide(L)'
;MGHHGHGDKNRPSKKIKFSSKEEYRASTADDDQYFNEEGGDDVHDGEREGKKMDFTKLELKPDHTNCPLWACADGRIFLETFSPLYKQAYDFLIAIAEPVCRPESMHEYNLTPHSLYAAVSVGLETETIIAVLNKLSKTKLPKEMIDFIHASTANYGKVKLVLKKNRYFIESPFPEVLKRLLTDEAIGKARILSEDGFTVSKPVNEIERGHDELINGVDLAAAAEEKETHSFEIDPAQVENVKHRCLPNALNYPMMEEYDFRNDTVNPDLDMELKPQAQPRPYQEKSLSKMFGNGRARSGIIVLPCGAGKSLVGVSAASRIKKSCLCLATNAVSVDQWAFQFKLWSTIREEQICRFTSDSKERFRGNVGVVVTTYNMVAFGGKRSEESEKIIEEIRNREWGLLLMDEVHVVPAHMFRKVISITKSHCKLGLTATLVREDERITDLN
;
A
#
# COMPACT_ATOMS: atom_id res chain seq x y z
N MET A 1 1.51 54.35 59.96
CA MET A 1 0.37 54.83 59.17
C MET A 1 -0.22 53.66 58.39
N GLY A 2 -1.51 53.38 58.58
CA GLY A 2 -2.38 52.64 57.66
C GLY A 2 -2.23 51.10 57.60
N HIS A 3 -2.97 50.41 58.46
CA HIS A 3 -2.95 48.95 58.70
C HIS A 3 -3.69 48.10 57.63
N HIS A 4 -3.11 46.92 57.37
CA HIS A 4 -3.65 45.76 56.65
C HIS A 4 -4.60 44.89 57.47
N GLY A 5 -5.56 44.25 56.78
CA GLY A 5 -5.87 42.82 56.94
C GLY A 5 -7.13 42.44 57.73
N HIS A 6 -8.09 41.80 57.05
CA HIS A 6 -8.89 40.72 57.64
C HIS A 6 -9.54 39.85 56.54
N GLY A 7 -9.51 38.54 56.74
CA GLY A 7 -10.13 37.54 55.86
C GLY A 7 -11.43 36.93 56.37
N ASP A 8 -11.99 36.12 55.46
CA ASP A 8 -12.56 34.77 55.63
C ASP A 8 -14.09 34.53 55.79
N LYS A 9 -14.55 33.54 54.99
CA LYS A 9 -15.72 32.63 55.04
C LYS A 9 -17.17 33.12 54.79
N ASN A 10 -17.74 32.70 53.66
CA ASN A 10 -18.79 31.64 53.56
C ASN A 10 -19.41 31.58 52.15
N ARG A 11 -19.62 30.35 51.63
CA ARG A 11 -20.27 30.06 50.33
C ARG A 11 -21.28 28.93 50.54
N PRO A 12 -22.52 29.00 50.01
CA PRO A 12 -23.37 27.82 49.89
C PRO A 12 -23.56 27.36 48.43
N SER A 13 -23.73 26.05 48.31
CA SER A 13 -23.90 25.21 47.12
C SER A 13 -25.28 25.34 46.43
N LYS A 14 -25.34 25.19 45.10
CA LYS A 14 -26.61 24.99 44.34
C LYS A 14 -26.58 23.69 43.51
N LYS A 15 -27.69 22.95 43.62
CA LYS A 15 -28.03 21.69 42.94
C LYS A 15 -28.44 21.90 41.48
N ILE A 16 -28.21 20.85 40.69
CA ILE A 16 -28.55 20.64 39.28
C ILE A 16 -30.02 20.21 39.13
N LYS A 17 -30.70 20.67 38.07
CA LYS A 17 -31.88 20.03 37.47
C LYS A 17 -31.90 20.23 35.95
N PHE A 18 -32.05 19.12 35.22
CA PHE A 18 -32.27 19.03 33.78
C PHE A 18 -33.72 19.34 33.42
N SER A 19 -33.95 19.96 32.25
CA SER A 19 -35.20 19.86 31.50
C SER A 19 -34.97 20.06 29.99
N SER A 20 -35.72 19.26 29.26
CA SER A 20 -35.89 19.05 27.81
C SER A 20 -36.06 20.30 26.94
N LYS A 21 -35.69 20.18 25.64
CA LYS A 21 -36.10 21.11 24.60
C LYS A 21 -36.39 20.38 23.29
N GLU A 22 -37.65 20.46 22.87
CA GLU A 22 -38.15 20.17 21.52
C GLU A 22 -37.80 21.32 20.54
N GLU A 23 -37.65 20.91 19.28
CA GLU A 23 -38.03 21.54 18.01
C GLU A 23 -37.85 23.05 17.78
N TYR A 24 -37.09 23.37 16.72
CA TYR A 24 -37.50 24.34 15.69
C TYR A 24 -37.01 23.87 14.32
N ARG A 25 -37.96 23.64 13.40
CA ARG A 25 -37.74 23.42 11.97
C ARG A 25 -38.51 24.50 11.21
N ALA A 26 -37.84 25.19 10.29
CA ALA A 26 -38.41 25.91 9.13
C ALA A 26 -37.22 26.46 8.30
N SER A 27 -37.19 26.52 6.98
CA SER A 27 -37.79 25.81 5.82
C SER A 27 -37.48 26.70 4.61
N THR A 28 -36.99 26.11 3.50
CA THR A 28 -37.09 26.56 2.08
C THR A 28 -36.16 25.60 1.29
N ALA A 29 -36.64 24.54 0.62
CA ALA A 29 -37.37 24.47 -0.68
C ALA A 29 -36.54 25.08 -1.82
N ASP A 30 -36.27 24.48 -2.98
CA ASP A 30 -36.54 23.22 -3.71
C ASP A 30 -35.27 23.03 -4.61
N ASP A 31 -34.87 21.87 -5.10
CA ASP A 31 -35.44 21.12 -6.23
C ASP A 31 -34.59 19.85 -6.41
N ASP A 32 -35.26 18.72 -6.68
CA ASP A 32 -34.84 17.61 -7.57
C ASP A 32 -35.45 16.29 -7.10
N GLN A 33 -36.69 16.09 -7.55
CA GLN A 33 -37.31 14.78 -7.68
C GLN A 33 -36.76 14.07 -8.93
N TYR A 34 -36.44 12.78 -8.79
CA TYR A 34 -36.86 11.64 -9.63
C TYR A 34 -35.82 10.52 -9.53
N PHE A 35 -36.09 9.51 -8.71
CA PHE A 35 -36.25 8.10 -9.11
C PHE A 35 -36.67 7.28 -7.86
N ASN A 36 -37.89 6.75 -7.90
CA ASN A 36 -38.44 5.84 -6.89
C ASN A 36 -38.12 4.38 -7.25
N GLU A 37 -37.67 3.64 -6.22
CA GLU A 37 -37.87 2.23 -5.88
C GLU A 37 -38.22 1.20 -6.97
N GLU A 38 -37.39 0.16 -7.07
CA GLU A 38 -37.86 -1.23 -6.97
C GLU A 38 -36.88 -2.04 -6.10
N GLY A 39 -37.42 -2.77 -5.12
CA GLY A 39 -36.71 -3.37 -4.00
C GLY A 39 -35.94 -4.66 -4.29
N GLY A 40 -35.05 -4.97 -3.35
CA GLY A 40 -34.33 -6.24 -3.25
C GLY A 40 -33.49 -6.29 -1.96
N ASP A 41 -34.12 -6.77 -0.89
CA ASP A 41 -33.52 -7.39 0.31
C ASP A 41 -32.41 -6.64 1.08
N ASP A 42 -32.80 -5.60 1.82
CA ASP A 42 -32.06 -5.14 3.01
C ASP A 42 -32.25 -6.15 4.16
N VAL A 43 -31.34 -7.12 4.25
CA VAL A 43 -31.24 -8.01 5.41
C VAL A 43 -30.50 -7.30 6.55
N HIS A 44 -31.30 -6.73 7.45
CA HIS A 44 -31.07 -6.61 8.89
C HIS A 44 -29.61 -6.45 9.40
N ASP A 45 -29.19 -5.21 9.56
CA ASP A 45 -28.03 -4.84 10.38
C ASP A 45 -28.44 -4.72 11.86
N GLY A 46 -28.61 -5.88 12.52
CA GLY A 46 -29.10 -5.97 13.91
C GLY A 46 -28.56 -7.13 14.77
N GLU A 47 -27.58 -7.92 14.30
CA GLU A 47 -27.07 -9.10 15.03
C GLU A 47 -25.54 -9.23 15.03
N ARG A 48 -24.80 -8.18 15.43
CA ARG A 48 -23.36 -8.30 15.76
C ARG A 48 -23.01 -7.91 17.19
N GLU A 49 -23.96 -7.95 18.12
CA GLU A 49 -23.66 -7.98 19.55
C GLU A 49 -23.37 -9.42 19.99
N GLY A 50 -22.09 -9.72 20.26
CA GLY A 50 -21.71 -10.76 21.22
C GLY A 50 -21.82 -12.22 20.79
N LYS A 51 -21.34 -12.61 19.60
CA LYS A 51 -20.85 -13.99 19.45
C LYS A 51 -19.68 -14.18 20.41
N LYS A 52 -19.92 -14.78 21.59
CA LYS A 52 -18.85 -15.35 22.42
C LYS A 52 -18.10 -16.36 21.56
N MET A 53 -16.98 -15.93 20.99
CA MET A 53 -16.07 -16.78 20.23
C MET A 53 -15.46 -17.76 21.24
N ASP A 54 -16.02 -18.97 21.29
CA ASP A 54 -15.55 -20.02 22.19
C ASP A 54 -14.36 -20.74 21.55
N PHE A 55 -13.16 -20.45 22.07
CA PHE A 55 -11.92 -21.09 21.67
C PHE A 55 -11.49 -22.24 22.60
N THR A 56 -12.38 -22.75 23.45
CA THR A 56 -12.08 -23.86 24.39
C THR A 56 -11.60 -25.14 23.69
N LYS A 57 -11.93 -25.28 22.39
CA LYS A 57 -11.49 -26.42 21.55
C LYS A 57 -10.03 -26.33 21.07
N LEU A 58 -9.32 -25.25 21.35
CA LEU A 58 -7.90 -25.12 20.97
C LEU A 58 -7.04 -26.05 21.83
N GLU A 59 -6.48 -27.08 21.20
CA GLU A 59 -5.58 -28.02 21.87
C GLU A 59 -4.19 -27.39 22.06
N LEU A 60 -3.76 -27.27 23.32
CA LEU A 60 -2.41 -26.86 23.69
C LEU A 60 -1.39 -27.92 23.29
N LYS A 61 -0.26 -27.47 22.74
CA LYS A 61 0.87 -28.34 22.43
C LYS A 61 1.74 -28.58 23.67
N PRO A 62 2.51 -29.68 23.74
CA PRO A 62 3.40 -29.96 24.87
C PRO A 62 4.46 -28.86 25.12
N ASP A 63 4.89 -28.16 24.07
CA ASP A 63 5.92 -27.12 24.06
C ASP A 63 5.34 -25.69 24.15
N HIS A 64 4.06 -25.54 24.49
CA HIS A 64 3.34 -24.26 24.49
C HIS A 64 4.00 -23.15 25.33
N THR A 65 4.77 -23.48 26.37
CA THR A 65 5.46 -22.48 27.20
C THR A 65 6.56 -21.74 26.45
N ASN A 66 7.16 -22.38 25.43
CA ASN A 66 8.26 -21.81 24.64
C ASN A 66 7.77 -21.08 23.38
N CYS A 67 6.52 -21.28 22.97
CA CYS A 67 5.92 -20.70 21.78
C CYS A 67 5.25 -19.35 22.10
N PRO A 68 5.48 -18.28 21.30
CA PRO A 68 4.95 -16.95 21.61
C PRO A 68 3.56 -16.64 21.02
N LEU A 69 2.99 -17.50 20.16
CA LEU A 69 1.76 -17.18 19.41
C LEU A 69 0.53 -17.94 19.88
N TRP A 70 -0.62 -17.28 19.82
CA TRP A 70 -1.94 -17.90 19.85
C TRP A 70 -2.63 -17.66 18.51
N ALA A 71 -2.91 -18.72 17.77
CA ALA A 71 -3.59 -18.66 16.48
C ALA A 71 -5.05 -19.11 16.61
N CYS A 72 -5.98 -18.21 16.31
CA CYS A 72 -7.43 -18.43 16.45
C CYS A 72 -8.07 -18.81 15.10
N ALA A 73 -9.20 -19.53 15.15
CA ALA A 73 -9.85 -20.04 13.92
C ALA A 73 -10.41 -18.92 13.01
N ASP A 74 -10.60 -17.71 13.55
CA ASP A 74 -11.11 -16.54 12.84
C ASP A 74 -10.01 -15.69 12.18
N GLY A 75 -8.76 -16.16 12.17
CA GLY A 75 -7.63 -15.46 11.56
C GLY A 75 -6.88 -14.52 12.50
N ARG A 76 -7.36 -14.31 13.73
CA ARG A 76 -6.65 -13.51 14.74
C ARG A 76 -5.44 -14.26 15.28
N ILE A 77 -4.35 -13.51 15.48
CA ILE A 77 -3.11 -14.00 16.06
C ILE A 77 -2.71 -13.08 17.20
N PHE A 78 -2.50 -13.65 18.38
CA PHE A 78 -1.92 -12.92 19.51
C PHE A 78 -0.46 -13.29 19.70
N LEU A 79 0.40 -12.28 19.90
CA LEU A 79 1.84 -12.43 20.07
C LEU A 79 2.28 -11.91 21.45
N GLU A 80 2.87 -12.79 22.24
CA GLU A 80 3.49 -12.47 23.53
C GLU A 80 4.86 -11.78 23.34
N THR A 81 4.99 -10.53 23.82
CA THR A 81 6.22 -9.73 23.65
C THR A 81 7.35 -10.13 24.59
N PHE A 82 7.01 -10.80 25.69
CA PHE A 82 7.94 -11.23 26.74
C PHE A 82 8.61 -12.59 26.46
N SER A 83 8.27 -13.26 25.37
CA SER A 83 8.90 -14.52 24.98
C SER A 83 10.31 -14.30 24.40
N PRO A 84 11.30 -15.18 24.67
CA PRO A 84 12.60 -15.14 24.00
C PRO A 84 12.53 -15.23 22.47
N LEU A 85 11.46 -15.83 21.93
CA LEU A 85 11.23 -15.96 20.49
C LEU A 85 10.44 -14.79 19.88
N TYR A 86 10.12 -13.75 20.68
CA TYR A 86 9.35 -12.59 20.24
C TYR A 86 9.89 -12.00 18.93
N LYS A 87 11.21 -11.73 18.84
CA LYS A 87 11.78 -11.08 17.66
C LYS A 87 11.56 -11.89 16.37
N GLN A 88 11.71 -13.21 16.44
CA GLN A 88 11.50 -14.10 15.29
C GLN A 88 10.02 -14.13 14.89
N ALA A 89 9.11 -14.25 15.88
CA ALA A 89 7.68 -14.24 15.63
C ALA A 89 7.17 -12.90 15.11
N TYR A 90 7.69 -11.79 15.65
CA TYR A 90 7.39 -10.43 15.21
C TYR A 90 7.80 -10.19 13.75
N ASP A 91 9.04 -10.54 13.39
CA ASP A 91 9.54 -10.41 12.03
C ASP A 91 8.75 -11.26 11.03
N PHE A 92 8.30 -12.45 11.46
CA PHE A 92 7.45 -13.34 10.68
C PHE A 92 6.04 -12.76 10.50
N LEU A 93 5.37 -12.31 11.57
CA LEU A 93 4.03 -11.74 11.49
C LEU A 93 3.99 -10.45 10.66
N ILE A 94 5.03 -9.62 10.68
CA ILE A 94 5.16 -8.46 9.77
C ILE A 94 5.11 -8.85 8.30
N ALA A 95 5.50 -10.08 7.96
CA ALA A 95 5.48 -10.56 6.58
C ALA A 95 4.12 -11.12 6.18
N ILE A 96 3.35 -11.69 7.11
CA ILE A 96 2.16 -12.51 6.78
C ILE A 96 0.82 -11.97 7.28
N ALA A 97 0.83 -11.03 8.24
CA ALA A 97 -0.38 -10.57 8.93
C ALA A 97 -0.39 -9.03 9.07
N GLU A 98 -1.59 -8.47 9.15
CA GLU A 98 -1.79 -7.05 9.41
C GLU A 98 -1.86 -6.79 10.93
N PRO A 99 -1.15 -5.77 11.46
CA PRO A 99 -1.23 -5.43 12.88
C PRO A 99 -2.57 -4.76 13.21
N VAL A 100 -3.24 -5.24 14.25
CA VAL A 100 -4.47 -4.64 14.81
C VAL A 100 -4.10 -3.72 15.97
N CYS A 101 -3.39 -4.24 16.98
CA CYS A 101 -2.91 -3.46 18.10
C CYS A 101 -1.55 -3.96 18.61
N ARG A 102 -0.75 -3.07 19.22
CA ARG A 102 0.60 -3.38 19.73
C ARG A 102 0.88 -2.75 21.10
N PRO A 103 0.16 -3.16 22.16
CA PRO A 103 0.45 -2.75 23.53
C PRO A 103 1.71 -3.47 24.07
N GLU A 104 2.21 -3.04 25.23
CA GLU A 104 3.51 -3.47 25.77
C GLU A 104 3.69 -4.99 25.89
N SER A 105 2.65 -5.72 26.30
CA SER A 105 2.77 -7.15 26.65
C SER A 105 2.25 -8.12 25.59
N MET A 106 1.25 -7.72 24.80
CA MET A 106 0.49 -8.64 23.94
C MET A 106 0.05 -7.95 22.66
N HIS A 107 0.64 -8.29 21.53
CA HIS A 107 0.22 -7.74 20.24
C HIS A 107 -0.92 -8.56 19.63
N GLU A 108 -1.78 -7.90 18.87
CA GLU A 108 -2.84 -8.54 18.08
C GLU A 108 -2.58 -8.27 16.60
N TYR A 109 -2.65 -9.33 15.81
CA TYR A 109 -2.55 -9.34 14.36
C TYR A 109 -3.75 -10.06 13.77
N ASN A 110 -4.04 -9.75 12.52
CA ASN A 110 -5.09 -10.41 11.75
C ASN A 110 -4.54 -10.93 10.43
N LEU A 111 -4.84 -12.18 10.11
CA LEU A 111 -4.60 -12.72 8.78
C LEU A 111 -5.72 -12.26 7.85
N THR A 112 -5.34 -11.54 6.80
CA THR A 112 -6.25 -11.13 5.73
C THR A 112 -5.78 -11.76 4.43
N PRO A 113 -6.66 -11.86 3.40
CA PRO A 113 -6.21 -12.29 2.08
C PRO A 113 -5.07 -11.38 1.58
N HIS A 114 -5.19 -10.05 1.76
CA HIS A 114 -4.19 -9.06 1.35
C HIS A 114 -2.84 -9.23 2.06
N SER A 115 -2.82 -9.58 3.35
CA SER A 115 -1.57 -9.81 4.09
C SER A 115 -0.83 -11.06 3.61
N LEU A 116 -1.58 -12.14 3.33
CA LEU A 116 -1.04 -13.38 2.77
C LEU A 116 -0.58 -13.21 1.31
N TYR A 117 -1.29 -12.39 0.53
CA TYR A 117 -0.89 -11.95 -0.80
C TYR A 117 0.48 -11.26 -0.74
N ALA A 118 0.63 -10.26 0.11
CA ALA A 118 1.90 -9.58 0.31
C ALA A 118 3.01 -10.55 0.71
N ALA A 119 2.74 -11.53 1.58
CA ALA A 119 3.70 -12.55 1.99
C ALA A 119 4.23 -13.38 0.82
N VAL A 120 3.34 -13.95 0.01
CA VAL A 120 3.69 -14.77 -1.15
C VAL A 120 4.42 -13.94 -2.20
N SER A 121 4.06 -12.67 -2.37
CA SER A 121 4.77 -11.75 -3.27
C SER A 121 6.25 -11.57 -2.91
N VAL A 122 6.60 -11.70 -1.63
CA VAL A 122 7.98 -11.58 -1.13
C VAL A 122 8.73 -12.91 -1.24
N GLY A 123 8.06 -13.98 -1.69
CA GLY A 123 8.66 -15.30 -1.90
C GLY A 123 8.44 -16.28 -0.74
N LEU A 124 7.51 -16.00 0.19
CA LEU A 124 7.15 -16.97 1.22
C LEU A 124 6.22 -18.04 0.65
N GLU A 125 6.66 -19.30 0.71
CA GLU A 125 5.87 -20.45 0.28
C GLU A 125 4.74 -20.75 1.28
N THR A 126 3.62 -21.27 0.76
CA THR A 126 2.41 -21.59 1.57
C THR A 126 2.73 -22.58 2.69
N GLU A 127 3.43 -23.66 2.37
CA GLU A 127 3.82 -24.68 3.37
C GLU A 127 4.75 -24.11 4.42
N THR A 128 5.65 -23.21 4.02
CA THR A 128 6.57 -22.52 4.95
C THR A 128 5.79 -21.63 5.91
N ILE A 129 4.78 -20.89 5.44
CA ILE A 129 3.91 -20.07 6.30
C ILE A 129 3.22 -20.95 7.35
N ILE A 130 2.60 -22.05 6.92
CA ILE A 130 1.89 -22.97 7.81
C ILE A 130 2.84 -23.62 8.81
N ALA A 131 4.01 -24.10 8.35
CA ALA A 131 4.99 -24.77 9.19
C ALA A 131 5.55 -23.83 10.27
N VAL A 132 5.93 -22.61 9.90
CA VAL A 132 6.46 -21.61 10.86
C VAL A 132 5.38 -21.17 11.84
N LEU A 133 4.16 -20.89 11.36
CA LEU A 133 3.04 -20.53 12.23
C LEU A 133 2.71 -21.67 13.21
N ASN A 134 2.74 -22.92 12.76
CA ASN A 134 2.53 -24.08 13.61
C ASN A 134 3.66 -24.24 14.64
N LYS A 135 4.91 -23.99 14.27
CA LYS A 135 6.06 -24.06 15.18
C LYS A 135 6.04 -22.97 16.26
N LEU A 136 5.57 -21.78 15.92
CA LEU A 136 5.51 -20.64 16.84
C LEU A 136 4.20 -20.57 17.64
N SER A 137 3.18 -21.35 17.27
CA SER A 137 1.88 -21.38 17.94
C SER A 137 1.86 -22.32 19.13
N LYS A 138 1.37 -21.82 20.28
CA LYS A 138 1.10 -22.58 21.50
C LYS A 138 0.04 -23.66 21.31
N THR A 139 -0.91 -23.42 20.42
CA THR A 139 -2.01 -24.33 20.11
C THR A 139 -1.78 -25.00 18.76
N LYS A 140 -2.40 -26.16 18.55
CA LYS A 140 -2.53 -26.72 17.20
C LYS A 140 -3.28 -25.71 16.32
N LEU A 141 -2.80 -25.53 15.09
CA LEU A 141 -3.46 -24.62 14.16
C LEU A 141 -4.85 -25.16 13.82
N PRO A 142 -5.89 -24.31 13.91
CA PRO A 142 -7.23 -24.67 13.46
C PRO A 142 -7.23 -25.02 11.97
N LYS A 143 -8.06 -25.99 11.58
CA LYS A 143 -8.17 -26.41 10.18
C LYS A 143 -8.68 -25.25 9.31
N GLU A 144 -9.59 -24.45 9.85
CA GLU A 144 -10.17 -23.28 9.21
C GLU A 144 -9.09 -22.26 8.79
N MET A 145 -8.07 -22.06 9.64
CA MET A 145 -6.96 -21.16 9.34
C MET A 145 -6.03 -21.76 8.26
N ILE A 146 -5.77 -23.06 8.31
CA ILE A 146 -4.96 -23.76 7.29
C ILE A 146 -5.66 -23.69 5.93
N ASP A 147 -6.94 -24.04 5.89
CA ASP A 147 -7.78 -23.99 4.68
C ASP A 147 -7.84 -22.57 4.12
N PHE A 148 -7.97 -21.56 4.99
CA PHE A 148 -7.93 -20.15 4.61
C PHE A 148 -6.58 -19.73 4.00
N ILE A 149 -5.46 -20.14 4.60
CA ILE A 149 -4.12 -19.86 4.08
C ILE A 149 -3.97 -20.50 2.69
N HIS A 150 -4.28 -21.79 2.54
CA HIS A 150 -4.20 -22.46 1.23
C HIS A 150 -5.10 -21.80 0.18
N ALA A 151 -6.35 -21.49 0.53
CA ALA A 151 -7.29 -20.87 -0.40
C ALA A 151 -6.80 -19.49 -0.87
N SER A 152 -6.21 -18.72 0.04
CA SER A 152 -5.69 -17.37 -0.27
C SER A 152 -4.39 -17.42 -1.07
N THR A 153 -3.47 -18.33 -0.77
CA THR A 153 -2.16 -18.34 -1.43
C THR A 153 -2.14 -19.15 -2.73
N ALA A 154 -3.08 -20.07 -2.95
CA ALA A 154 -3.05 -21.00 -4.09
C ALA A 154 -3.00 -20.33 -5.46
N ASN A 155 -3.67 -19.19 -5.66
CA ASN A 155 -3.71 -18.51 -6.95
C ASN A 155 -2.90 -17.21 -6.99
N TYR A 156 -2.33 -16.81 -5.86
CA TYR A 156 -1.62 -15.56 -5.72
C TYR A 156 -0.20 -15.64 -6.29
N GLY A 157 0.32 -14.52 -6.81
CA GLY A 157 1.67 -14.42 -7.37
C GLY A 157 1.86 -15.16 -8.70
N LYS A 158 0.81 -15.82 -9.21
CA LYS A 158 0.82 -16.51 -10.50
C LYS A 158 0.68 -15.56 -11.68
N VAL A 159 0.09 -14.38 -11.49
CA VAL A 159 -0.17 -13.42 -12.55
C VAL A 159 0.40 -12.06 -12.16
N LYS A 160 1.21 -11.49 -13.04
CA LYS A 160 1.82 -10.17 -12.87
C LYS A 160 1.36 -9.28 -14.00
N LEU A 161 0.95 -8.06 -13.66
CA LEU A 161 0.72 -7.00 -14.63
C LEU A 161 1.98 -6.13 -14.65
N VAL A 162 2.74 -6.22 -15.73
CA VAL A 162 4.05 -5.59 -15.86
C VAL A 162 3.99 -4.49 -16.90
N LEU A 163 4.37 -3.28 -16.50
CA LEU A 163 4.49 -2.16 -17.41
C LEU A 163 5.92 -2.08 -17.95
N LYS A 164 6.09 -2.30 -19.26
CA LYS A 164 7.38 -2.26 -19.94
C LYS A 164 7.30 -1.36 -21.16
N LYS A 165 8.16 -0.33 -21.23
CA LYS A 165 8.21 0.62 -22.36
C LYS A 165 6.82 1.17 -22.71
N ASN A 166 6.07 1.57 -21.68
CA ASN A 166 4.69 2.04 -21.76
C ASN A 166 3.67 1.07 -22.39
N ARG A 167 3.95 -0.23 -22.33
CA ARG A 167 3.03 -1.29 -22.76
C ARG A 167 2.74 -2.23 -21.59
N TYR A 168 1.48 -2.63 -21.44
CA TYR A 168 1.04 -3.48 -20.36
C TYR A 168 1.11 -4.94 -20.80
N PHE A 169 1.87 -5.73 -20.05
CA PHE A 169 2.02 -7.17 -20.26
C PHE A 169 1.45 -7.93 -19.07
N ILE A 170 0.71 -8.99 -19.36
CA ILE A 170 0.36 -9.99 -18.35
C ILE A 170 1.40 -11.08 -18.41
N GLU A 171 2.15 -11.28 -17.33
CA GLU A 171 3.21 -12.28 -17.21
C GLU A 171 2.83 -13.37 -16.22
N SER A 172 3.20 -14.61 -16.55
CA SER A 172 3.11 -15.74 -15.64
C SER A 172 4.20 -16.77 -15.95
N PRO A 173 4.82 -17.39 -14.93
CA PRO A 173 5.62 -18.59 -15.12
C PRO A 173 4.77 -19.85 -15.37
N PHE A 174 3.44 -19.73 -15.32
CA PHE A 174 2.48 -20.83 -15.47
C PHE A 174 1.64 -20.65 -16.76
N PRO A 175 2.01 -21.30 -17.88
CA PRO A 175 1.31 -21.16 -19.16
C PRO A 175 -0.18 -21.50 -19.09
N GLU A 176 -0.55 -22.46 -18.26
CA GLU A 176 -1.93 -22.89 -18.03
C GLU A 176 -2.80 -21.78 -17.42
N VAL A 177 -2.22 -20.93 -16.58
CA VAL A 177 -2.93 -19.79 -15.98
C VAL A 177 -3.22 -18.75 -17.06
N LEU A 178 -2.25 -18.42 -17.91
CA LEU A 178 -2.47 -17.48 -19.02
C LEU A 178 -3.50 -18.00 -20.02
N LYS A 179 -3.46 -19.29 -20.35
CA LYS A 179 -4.48 -19.92 -21.20
C LYS A 179 -5.87 -19.76 -20.59
N ARG A 180 -6.02 -20.02 -19.29
CA ARG A 180 -7.28 -19.84 -18.57
C ARG A 180 -7.77 -18.40 -18.57
N LEU A 181 -6.87 -17.42 -18.40
CA LEU A 181 -7.20 -16.00 -18.48
C LEU A 181 -7.69 -15.62 -19.89
N LEU A 182 -7.05 -16.13 -20.94
CA LEU A 182 -7.44 -15.83 -22.32
C LEU A 182 -8.75 -16.50 -22.77
N THR A 183 -9.21 -17.54 -22.07
CA THR A 183 -10.55 -18.11 -22.29
C THR A 183 -11.66 -17.15 -21.84
N ASP A 184 -11.36 -16.22 -20.93
CA ASP A 184 -12.32 -15.17 -20.55
C ASP A 184 -12.50 -14.17 -21.69
N GLU A 185 -13.75 -13.92 -22.09
CA GLU A 185 -14.08 -13.09 -23.25
C GLU A 185 -13.57 -11.64 -23.10
N ALA A 186 -13.60 -11.08 -21.89
CA ALA A 186 -13.17 -9.71 -21.66
C ALA A 186 -11.64 -9.57 -21.79
N ILE A 187 -10.89 -10.52 -21.20
CA ILE A 187 -9.42 -10.54 -21.29
C ILE A 187 -8.96 -10.89 -22.70
N GLY A 188 -9.64 -11.84 -23.36
CA GLY A 188 -9.36 -12.21 -24.74
C GLY A 188 -9.52 -11.04 -25.72
N LYS A 189 -10.55 -10.20 -25.54
CA LYS A 189 -10.75 -8.97 -26.33
C LYS A 189 -9.75 -7.86 -26.01
N ALA A 190 -9.28 -7.77 -24.77
CA ALA A 190 -8.29 -6.79 -24.35
C ALA A 190 -6.88 -7.09 -24.88
N ARG A 191 -6.62 -8.32 -25.35
CA ARG A 191 -5.31 -8.72 -25.87
C ARG A 191 -4.99 -8.00 -27.18
N ILE A 192 -3.79 -7.42 -27.24
CA ILE A 192 -3.20 -6.93 -28.48
C ILE A 192 -2.47 -8.09 -29.15
N LEU A 193 -2.86 -8.41 -30.39
CA LEU A 193 -2.16 -9.40 -31.21
C LEU A 193 -0.92 -8.74 -31.82
N SER A 194 0.25 -9.06 -31.25
CA SER A 194 1.55 -8.84 -31.88
C SER A 194 1.78 -9.92 -32.95
N GLU A 195 2.51 -9.59 -34.03
CA GLU A 195 2.84 -10.54 -35.11
C GLU A 195 3.62 -11.78 -34.59
N ASP A 196 4.30 -11.65 -33.45
CA ASP A 196 4.85 -12.76 -32.67
C ASP A 196 3.89 -13.11 -31.52
N GLY A 197 3.48 -14.38 -31.40
CA GLY A 197 2.49 -14.89 -30.45
C GLY A 197 2.77 -14.60 -28.95
N PHE A 198 2.83 -15.63 -28.10
CA PHE A 198 3.28 -15.40 -26.71
C PHE A 198 4.76 -15.05 -26.73
N THR A 199 5.13 -13.93 -26.11
CA THR A 199 6.54 -13.58 -25.96
C THR A 199 7.10 -14.42 -24.80
N VAL A 200 8.05 -15.31 -25.10
CA VAL A 200 8.78 -16.06 -24.08
C VAL A 200 10.01 -15.24 -23.71
N SER A 201 10.04 -14.71 -22.49
CA SER A 201 11.21 -13.99 -21.99
C SER A 201 12.04 -14.92 -21.09
N LYS A 202 13.32 -15.09 -21.46
CA LYS A 202 14.34 -15.68 -20.59
C LYS A 202 15.02 -14.58 -19.77
N PRO A 203 15.42 -14.82 -18.51
CA PRO A 203 16.25 -13.86 -17.78
C PRO A 203 17.59 -13.67 -18.50
N VAL A 204 18.05 -12.42 -18.58
CA VAL A 204 19.33 -12.05 -19.22
C VAL A 204 20.46 -12.30 -18.20
N ASN A 205 21.32 -13.27 -18.50
CA ASN A 205 22.58 -13.49 -17.77
C ASN A 205 23.60 -12.40 -18.16
N GLU A 206 23.83 -11.42 -17.29
CA GLU A 206 25.09 -10.67 -17.29
C GLU A 206 25.97 -11.16 -16.15
N ILE A 207 26.81 -12.14 -16.48
CA ILE A 207 27.95 -12.55 -15.67
C ILE A 207 29.08 -11.55 -15.98
N GLU A 208 29.31 -10.58 -15.10
CA GLU A 208 30.66 -10.04 -14.92
C GLU A 208 31.28 -10.67 -13.67
N ARG A 209 32.25 -11.56 -13.93
CA ARG A 209 33.14 -12.14 -12.93
C ARG A 209 34.01 -11.02 -12.34
N GLY A 210 33.91 -10.80 -11.03
CA GLY A 210 34.83 -9.92 -10.33
C GLY A 210 34.60 -9.90 -8.83
N HIS A 211 35.49 -10.59 -8.13
CA HIS A 211 35.76 -10.56 -6.68
C HIS A 211 34.97 -11.48 -5.74
N ASP A 212 35.78 -12.39 -5.20
CA ASP A 212 35.63 -13.38 -4.15
C ASP A 212 35.45 -12.68 -2.80
N GLU A 213 34.26 -12.77 -2.19
CA GLU A 213 34.04 -12.52 -0.76
C GLU A 213 32.69 -13.14 -0.31
N LEU A 214 32.78 -14.32 0.32
CA LEU A 214 31.85 -14.90 1.31
C LEU A 214 30.35 -14.55 1.17
N ILE A 215 29.68 -15.22 0.22
CA ILE A 215 28.21 -15.24 0.15
C ILE A 215 27.69 -16.12 1.30
N ASN A 216 27.02 -15.48 2.26
CA ASN A 216 26.30 -16.15 3.34
C ASN A 216 25.18 -17.04 2.76
N GLY A 217 25.03 -18.25 3.31
CA GLY A 217 24.10 -19.30 2.84
C GLY A 217 22.60 -19.00 2.92
N VAL A 218 22.20 -17.72 2.99
CA VAL A 218 20.80 -17.27 2.95
C VAL A 218 20.38 -16.86 1.53
N ASP A 219 21.33 -16.50 0.65
CA ASP A 219 21.04 -16.12 -0.74
C ASP A 219 20.89 -17.32 -1.69
N LEU A 220 21.19 -18.54 -1.25
CA LEU A 220 21.00 -19.77 -2.04
C LEU A 220 19.53 -20.21 -2.13
N ALA A 221 18.62 -19.64 -1.33
CA ALA A 221 17.18 -19.93 -1.39
C ALA A 221 16.43 -19.03 -2.39
N ALA A 222 17.04 -17.93 -2.86
CA ALA A 222 16.45 -17.05 -3.88
C ALA A 222 16.69 -17.54 -5.32
N ALA A 223 17.45 -18.63 -5.49
CA ALA A 223 17.49 -19.40 -6.73
C ALA A 223 16.25 -20.29 -6.84
N ALA A 224 15.06 -19.68 -6.79
CA ALA A 224 13.88 -20.34 -7.34
C ALA A 224 14.20 -20.64 -8.81
N GLU A 225 14.04 -21.90 -9.23
CA GLU A 225 14.19 -22.34 -10.62
C GLU A 225 13.71 -21.24 -11.58
N GLU A 226 14.60 -20.71 -12.41
CA GLU A 226 14.30 -19.65 -13.38
C GLU A 226 13.35 -20.20 -14.45
N LYS A 227 12.06 -20.26 -14.11
CA LYS A 227 11.00 -20.75 -14.99
C LYS A 227 10.81 -19.77 -16.13
N GLU A 228 10.76 -20.29 -17.35
CA GLU A 228 10.40 -19.52 -18.54
C GLU A 228 9.10 -18.77 -18.27
N THR A 229 9.15 -17.44 -18.39
CA THR A 229 8.00 -16.58 -18.15
C THR A 229 7.32 -16.28 -19.47
N HIS A 230 6.04 -16.61 -19.55
CA HIS A 230 5.21 -16.34 -20.72
C HIS A 230 4.47 -15.02 -20.52
N SER A 231 4.29 -14.26 -21.60
CA SER A 231 3.54 -13.02 -21.54
C SER A 231 2.73 -12.73 -22.80
N PHE A 232 1.71 -11.88 -22.63
CA PHE A 232 0.96 -11.27 -23.73
C PHE A 232 0.63 -9.81 -23.41
N GLU A 233 0.54 -9.00 -24.46
CA GLU A 233 0.25 -7.57 -24.36
C GLU A 233 -1.27 -7.31 -24.27
N ILE A 234 -1.67 -6.31 -23.48
CA ILE A 234 -3.05 -5.86 -23.36
C ILE A 234 -3.20 -4.37 -23.65
N ASP A 235 -4.39 -3.98 -24.11
CA ASP A 235 -4.77 -2.59 -24.34
C ASP A 235 -4.76 -1.79 -23.02
N PRO A 236 -3.99 -0.68 -22.93
CA PRO A 236 -3.99 0.23 -21.79
C PRO A 236 -5.39 0.67 -21.33
N ALA A 237 -6.34 0.85 -22.25
CA ALA A 237 -7.70 1.27 -21.93
C ALA A 237 -8.52 0.20 -21.20
N GLN A 238 -8.14 -1.08 -21.33
CA GLN A 238 -8.82 -2.23 -20.72
C GLN A 238 -8.16 -2.72 -19.43
N VAL A 239 -7.03 -2.14 -19.02
CA VAL A 239 -6.26 -2.58 -17.84
C VAL A 239 -7.12 -2.67 -16.58
N GLU A 240 -7.93 -1.64 -16.30
CA GLU A 240 -8.78 -1.62 -15.10
C GLU A 240 -9.89 -2.69 -15.15
N ASN A 241 -10.47 -2.94 -16.32
CA ASN A 241 -11.45 -4.00 -16.53
C ASN A 241 -10.81 -5.38 -16.29
N VAL A 242 -9.63 -5.60 -16.88
CA VAL A 242 -8.86 -6.84 -16.72
C VAL A 242 -8.46 -7.09 -15.26
N LYS A 243 -8.03 -6.05 -14.53
CA LYS A 243 -7.78 -6.13 -13.08
C LYS A 243 -9.02 -6.56 -12.32
N HIS A 244 -10.16 -5.92 -12.57
CA HIS A 244 -11.41 -6.23 -11.90
C HIS A 244 -11.86 -7.68 -12.17
N ARG A 245 -11.71 -8.20 -13.40
CA ARG A 245 -12.02 -9.61 -13.73
C ARG A 245 -11.10 -10.61 -13.03
N CYS A 246 -9.91 -10.19 -12.65
CA CYS A 246 -8.93 -11.03 -11.98
C CYS A 246 -9.07 -11.07 -10.45
N LEU A 247 -9.97 -10.26 -9.88
CA LEU A 247 -10.27 -10.27 -8.44
C LEU A 247 -10.89 -11.60 -7.97
N PRO A 248 -10.87 -11.88 -6.65
CA PRO A 248 -11.39 -13.12 -6.07
C PRO A 248 -12.86 -13.42 -6.38
N ASN A 249 -13.67 -12.41 -6.65
CA ASN A 249 -15.09 -12.54 -7.00
C ASN A 249 -15.34 -13.04 -8.43
N ALA A 250 -14.30 -13.18 -9.26
CA ALA A 250 -14.41 -13.61 -10.65
C ALA A 250 -13.43 -14.75 -10.95
N LEU A 251 -12.30 -14.46 -11.63
CA LEU A 251 -11.34 -15.51 -12.03
C LEU A 251 -10.44 -15.98 -10.88
N ASN A 252 -10.37 -15.20 -9.80
CA ASN A 252 -9.54 -15.48 -8.62
C ASN A 252 -8.05 -15.66 -8.95
N TYR A 253 -7.51 -14.73 -9.76
CA TYR A 253 -6.08 -14.62 -10.08
C TYR A 253 -5.64 -13.16 -9.91
N PRO A 254 -5.64 -12.63 -8.67
CA PRO A 254 -5.31 -11.24 -8.42
C PRO A 254 -3.94 -10.88 -9.02
N MET A 255 -3.89 -9.78 -9.78
CA MET A 255 -2.69 -9.36 -10.49
C MET A 255 -1.79 -8.53 -9.58
N MET A 256 -0.48 -8.78 -9.64
CA MET A 256 0.51 -7.90 -9.01
C MET A 256 1.01 -6.86 -10.01
N GLU A 257 0.90 -5.58 -9.67
CA GLU A 257 1.46 -4.48 -10.47
C GLU A 257 2.97 -4.35 -10.24
N GLU A 258 3.75 -4.56 -11.30
CA GLU A 258 5.19 -4.35 -11.31
C GLU A 258 5.58 -3.34 -12.39
N TYR A 259 6.49 -2.45 -12.04
CA TYR A 259 7.09 -1.50 -12.96
C TYR A 259 8.55 -1.87 -13.23
N ASP A 260 8.87 -2.15 -14.49
CA ASP A 260 10.24 -2.39 -14.96
C ASP A 260 10.93 -1.06 -15.30
N PHE A 261 11.29 -0.33 -14.25
CA PHE A 261 11.90 0.99 -14.36
C PHE A 261 13.31 0.96 -14.98
N ARG A 262 14.02 -0.17 -14.91
CA ARG A 262 15.38 -0.32 -15.46
C ARG A 262 15.38 -0.40 -16.98
N ASN A 263 14.38 -1.06 -17.56
CA ASN A 263 14.25 -1.23 -19.00
C ASN A 263 13.30 -0.22 -19.67
N ASP A 264 12.76 0.73 -18.90
CA ASP A 264 11.93 1.80 -19.44
C ASP A 264 12.81 2.86 -20.13
N THR A 265 12.87 2.81 -21.45
CA THR A 265 13.54 3.80 -22.28
C THR A 265 12.61 4.90 -22.79
N VAL A 266 11.31 4.81 -22.51
CA VAL A 266 10.30 5.79 -22.95
C VAL A 266 10.32 6.99 -22.01
N ASN A 267 10.33 6.73 -20.70
CA ASN A 267 10.43 7.79 -19.71
C ASN A 267 11.89 8.20 -19.50
N PRO A 268 12.22 9.51 -19.56
CA PRO A 268 13.58 9.98 -19.36
C PRO A 268 14.06 9.70 -17.93
N ASP A 269 15.34 9.34 -17.81
CA ASP A 269 15.99 9.16 -16.52
C ASP A 269 16.21 10.50 -15.82
N LEU A 270 15.92 10.52 -14.52
CA LEU A 270 16.25 11.59 -13.61
C LEU A 270 17.59 11.25 -12.95
N ASP A 271 18.61 12.04 -13.24
CA ASP A 271 19.89 11.94 -12.55
C ASP A 271 19.74 12.39 -11.09
N MET A 272 19.46 11.42 -10.23
CA MET A 272 19.23 11.62 -8.81
C MET A 272 19.72 10.40 -8.05
N GLU A 273 20.65 10.66 -7.13
CA GLU A 273 21.21 9.65 -6.24
C GLU A 273 21.05 10.11 -4.79
N LEU A 274 21.07 9.16 -3.86
CA LEU A 274 21.16 9.49 -2.45
C LEU A 274 22.57 10.01 -2.14
N LYS A 275 22.65 11.11 -1.38
CA LYS A 275 23.94 11.60 -0.91
C LYS A 275 24.55 10.60 0.08
N PRO A 276 25.90 10.53 0.22
CA PRO A 276 26.56 9.55 1.08
C PRO A 276 26.12 9.58 2.56
N GLN A 277 25.74 10.75 3.08
CA GLN A 277 25.23 10.90 4.45
C GLN A 277 23.79 10.42 4.63
N ALA A 278 23.05 10.19 3.54
CA ALA A 278 21.64 9.83 3.54
C ALA A 278 21.47 8.30 3.64
N GLN A 279 22.03 7.68 4.69
CA GLN A 279 21.95 6.23 4.88
C GLN A 279 20.61 5.83 5.53
N PRO A 280 19.76 5.04 4.85
CA PRO A 280 18.55 4.53 5.45
C PRO A 280 18.87 3.63 6.65
N ARG A 281 18.05 3.71 7.69
CA ARG A 281 18.14 2.82 8.86
C ARG A 281 17.73 1.39 8.46
N PRO A 282 18.15 0.35 9.20
CA PRO A 282 17.86 -1.04 8.83
C PRO A 282 16.37 -1.36 8.58
N TYR A 283 15.45 -0.76 9.35
CA TYR A 283 14.01 -0.94 9.13
C TYR A 283 13.48 -0.25 7.88
N GLN A 284 14.09 0.89 7.49
CA GLN A 284 13.76 1.61 6.26
C GLN A 284 14.24 0.80 5.05
N GLU A 285 15.45 0.26 5.13
CA GLU A 285 15.99 -0.62 4.09
C GLU A 285 15.16 -1.90 3.94
N LYS A 286 14.76 -2.52 5.05
CA LYS A 286 13.84 -3.67 5.05
C LYS A 286 12.48 -3.33 4.42
N SER A 287 11.98 -2.10 4.56
CA SER A 287 10.74 -1.68 3.88
C SER A 287 10.95 -1.47 2.38
N LEU A 288 12.09 -0.89 1.98
CA LEU A 288 12.42 -0.65 0.57
C LEU A 288 12.72 -1.96 -0.17
N SER A 289 13.40 -2.92 0.47
CA SER A 289 13.66 -4.24 -0.13
C SER A 289 12.39 -5.04 -0.39
N LYS A 290 11.31 -4.80 0.38
CA LYS A 290 9.99 -5.34 0.05
C LYS A 290 9.36 -4.63 -1.16
N MET A 291 9.59 -3.35 -1.36
CA MET A 291 9.08 -2.62 -2.53
C MET A 291 9.82 -3.01 -3.82
N PHE A 292 11.14 -3.19 -3.75
CA PHE A 292 12.01 -3.49 -4.88
C PHE A 292 12.44 -4.95 -4.88
N GLY A 293 12.04 -5.72 -5.90
CA GLY A 293 12.43 -7.13 -6.06
C GLY A 293 12.70 -7.45 -7.52
N ASN A 294 13.69 -8.32 -7.80
CA ASN A 294 14.04 -8.80 -9.14
C ASN A 294 14.23 -7.68 -10.19
N GLY A 295 14.78 -6.53 -9.77
CA GLY A 295 15.01 -5.37 -10.64
C GLY A 295 13.76 -4.55 -10.99
N ARG A 296 12.59 -4.87 -10.44
CA ARG A 296 11.31 -4.17 -10.65
C ARG A 296 10.83 -3.47 -9.38
N ALA A 297 9.96 -2.48 -9.53
CA ALA A 297 9.32 -1.78 -8.43
C ALA A 297 7.85 -2.23 -8.30
N ARG A 298 7.40 -2.47 -7.07
CA ARG A 298 6.00 -2.78 -6.77
C ARG A 298 5.28 -1.57 -6.21
N SER A 299 4.02 -1.40 -6.60
CA SER A 299 3.14 -0.44 -5.94
C SER A 299 2.72 -0.96 -4.56
N GLY A 300 2.55 -0.07 -3.58
CA GLY A 300 2.11 -0.47 -2.25
C GLY A 300 2.16 0.66 -1.22
N ILE A 301 1.83 0.31 0.02
CA ILE A 301 1.81 1.24 1.16
C ILE A 301 2.86 0.80 2.18
N ILE A 302 3.69 1.74 2.61
CA ILE A 302 4.68 1.57 3.68
C ILE A 302 4.22 2.33 4.92
N VAL A 303 4.15 1.60 6.03
CA VAL A 303 3.70 2.12 7.33
C VAL A 303 4.90 2.35 8.23
N LEU A 304 5.14 3.60 8.61
CA LEU A 304 6.27 4.02 9.43
C LEU A 304 5.78 5.02 10.48
N PRO A 305 6.07 4.83 11.78
CA PRO A 305 5.60 5.75 12.81
C PRO A 305 6.14 7.17 12.60
N CYS A 306 5.50 8.16 13.21
CA CYS A 306 5.94 9.56 13.14
C CYS A 306 7.41 9.68 13.60
N GLY A 307 8.21 10.46 12.87
CA GLY A 307 9.64 10.61 13.16
C GLY A 307 10.53 9.42 12.74
N ALA A 308 9.98 8.33 12.19
CA ALA A 308 10.76 7.21 11.69
C ALA A 308 11.45 7.46 10.33
N GLY A 309 11.32 8.67 9.78
CA GLY A 309 11.97 9.06 8.52
C GLY A 309 11.23 8.63 7.26
N LYS A 310 9.89 8.80 7.22
CA LYS A 310 9.05 8.58 6.01
C LYS A 310 9.63 9.28 4.78
N SER A 311 10.03 10.54 4.94
CA SER A 311 10.56 11.33 3.82
C SER A 311 11.84 10.73 3.24
N LEU A 312 12.75 10.23 4.08
CA LEU A 312 13.96 9.56 3.61
C LEU A 312 13.63 8.29 2.82
N VAL A 313 12.63 7.51 3.25
CA VAL A 313 12.16 6.33 2.49
C VAL A 313 11.60 6.72 1.13
N GLY A 314 10.76 7.75 1.07
CA GLY A 314 10.22 8.27 -0.20
C GLY A 314 11.31 8.77 -1.15
N VAL A 315 12.26 9.57 -0.64
CA VAL A 315 13.41 10.05 -1.44
C VAL A 315 14.28 8.87 -1.89
N SER A 316 14.51 7.88 -1.03
CA SER A 316 15.28 6.67 -1.38
C SER A 316 14.60 5.85 -2.47
N ALA A 317 13.28 5.70 -2.42
CA ALA A 317 12.52 5.02 -3.45
C ALA A 317 12.61 5.77 -4.80
N ALA A 318 12.46 7.10 -4.76
CA ALA A 318 12.58 7.93 -5.95
C ALA A 318 14.00 7.86 -6.56
N SER A 319 15.05 7.88 -5.72
CA SER A 319 16.46 7.78 -6.17
C SER A 319 16.81 6.39 -6.70
N ARG A 320 16.06 5.35 -6.32
CA ARG A 320 16.23 3.99 -6.87
C ARG A 320 15.50 3.82 -8.20
N ILE A 321 14.33 4.43 -8.35
CA ILE A 321 13.54 4.40 -9.61
C ILE A 321 14.18 5.29 -10.68
N LYS A 322 14.80 6.43 -10.30
CA LYS A 322 15.47 7.38 -11.21
C LYS A 322 14.59 7.85 -12.37
N LYS A 323 13.28 8.02 -12.15
CA LYS A 323 12.34 8.61 -13.12
C LYS A 323 11.61 9.80 -12.49
N SER A 324 10.84 10.52 -13.30
CA SER A 324 9.99 11.60 -12.80
C SER A 324 9.06 11.15 -11.67
N CYS A 325 9.02 11.94 -10.59
CA CYS A 325 8.25 11.65 -9.39
C CYS A 325 7.22 12.75 -9.12
N LEU A 326 5.97 12.35 -8.91
CA LEU A 326 4.91 13.23 -8.42
C LEU A 326 4.69 12.94 -6.93
N CYS A 327 4.99 13.90 -6.07
CA CYS A 327 4.82 13.81 -4.63
C CYS A 327 3.57 14.58 -4.19
N LEU A 328 2.65 13.89 -3.55
CA LEU A 328 1.40 14.44 -3.03
C LEU A 328 1.45 14.54 -1.52
N ALA A 329 1.28 15.76 -1.03
CA ALA A 329 1.27 16.10 0.38
C ALA A 329 -0.12 16.60 0.83
N THR A 330 -0.36 16.61 2.13
CA THR A 330 -1.66 17.01 2.70
C THR A 330 -1.89 18.52 2.65
N ASN A 331 -0.85 19.32 2.84
CA ASN A 331 -0.93 20.79 2.88
C ASN A 331 0.32 21.46 2.29
N ALA A 332 0.28 22.78 2.13
CA ALA A 332 1.36 23.57 1.53
C ALA A 332 2.67 23.53 2.33
N VAL A 333 2.59 23.48 3.66
CA VAL A 333 3.80 23.37 4.51
C VAL A 333 4.51 22.04 4.28
N SER A 334 3.75 20.95 4.16
CA SER A 334 4.29 19.63 3.81
C SER A 334 4.91 19.61 2.41
N VAL A 335 4.38 20.38 1.45
CA VAL A 335 5.01 20.54 0.12
C VAL A 335 6.42 21.14 0.25
N ASP A 336 6.58 22.21 1.01
CA ASP A 336 7.90 22.82 1.24
C ASP A 336 8.84 21.88 2.00
N GLN A 337 8.32 21.15 2.99
CA GLN A 337 9.10 20.14 3.70
C GLN A 337 9.61 19.06 2.74
N TRP A 338 8.75 18.48 1.91
CA TRP A 338 9.13 17.45 0.94
C TRP A 338 10.15 17.97 -0.07
N ALA A 339 9.94 19.16 -0.63
CA ALA A 339 10.90 19.79 -1.54
C ALA A 339 12.28 19.96 -0.86
N PHE A 340 12.29 20.39 0.40
CA PHE A 340 13.53 20.48 1.19
C PHE A 340 14.17 19.09 1.44
N GLN A 341 13.38 18.05 1.73
CA GLN A 341 13.91 16.69 1.95
C GLN A 341 14.55 16.11 0.66
N PHE A 342 13.94 16.32 -0.51
CA PHE A 342 14.55 15.96 -1.79
C PHE A 342 15.90 16.66 -1.99
N LYS A 343 15.95 17.98 -1.73
CA LYS A 343 17.19 18.77 -1.82
C LYS A 343 18.25 18.33 -0.80
N LEU A 344 17.83 17.98 0.42
CA LEU A 344 18.72 17.62 1.50
C LEU A 344 19.38 16.27 1.26
N TRP A 345 18.59 15.24 0.96
CA TRP A 345 19.04 13.85 0.94
C TRP A 345 19.46 13.33 -0.44
N SER A 346 19.07 13.99 -1.52
CA SER A 346 19.44 13.57 -2.88
C SER A 346 20.30 14.60 -3.61
N THR A 347 20.96 14.17 -4.68
CA THR A 347 21.81 15.00 -5.55
C THR A 347 21.03 15.79 -6.60
N ILE A 348 19.69 15.74 -6.58
CA ILE A 348 18.85 16.43 -7.57
C ILE A 348 19.12 17.94 -7.59
N ARG A 349 19.13 18.54 -8.79
CA ARG A 349 19.26 19.98 -8.96
C ARG A 349 17.98 20.69 -8.54
N GLU A 350 18.13 21.85 -7.91
CA GLU A 350 17.01 22.65 -7.41
C GLU A 350 16.03 23.07 -8.50
N GLU A 351 16.52 23.33 -9.72
CA GLU A 351 15.70 23.65 -10.89
C GLU A 351 14.80 22.50 -11.37
N GLN A 352 15.07 21.27 -10.94
CA GLN A 352 14.29 20.07 -11.26
C GLN A 352 13.29 19.71 -10.16
N ILE A 353 13.29 20.44 -9.03
CA ILE A 353 12.25 20.34 -7.99
C ILE A 353 11.26 21.47 -8.24
N CYS A 354 9.99 21.12 -8.38
CA CYS A 354 8.92 22.06 -8.66
C CYS A 354 7.86 21.98 -7.57
N ARG A 355 7.61 23.09 -6.87
CA ARG A 355 6.54 23.21 -5.88
C ARG A 355 5.29 23.78 -6.52
N PHE A 356 4.18 23.08 -6.33
CA PHE A 356 2.89 23.51 -6.86
C PHE A 356 1.81 23.54 -5.77
N THR A 357 1.48 24.74 -5.33
CA THR A 357 0.43 25.06 -4.36
C THR A 357 -0.45 26.18 -4.91
N SER A 358 -1.44 26.65 -4.14
CA SER A 358 -2.22 27.84 -4.50
C SER A 358 -1.35 29.09 -4.65
N ASP A 359 -0.33 29.19 -3.79
CA ASP A 359 0.47 30.41 -3.61
C ASP A 359 1.81 30.33 -4.35
N SER A 360 2.34 29.12 -4.54
CA SER A 360 3.58 28.87 -5.29
C SER A 360 3.27 28.07 -6.56
N LYS A 361 3.48 28.69 -7.72
CA LYS A 361 3.24 28.09 -9.04
C LYS A 361 4.55 27.98 -9.80
N GLU A 362 5.52 27.31 -9.21
CA GLU A 362 6.75 27.00 -9.92
C GLU A 362 6.41 26.17 -11.15
N ARG A 363 7.09 26.47 -12.26
CA ARG A 363 6.90 25.73 -13.51
C ARG A 363 7.94 24.65 -13.59
N PHE A 364 7.50 23.49 -14.06
CA PHE A 364 8.38 22.39 -14.36
C PHE A 364 9.34 22.78 -15.49
N ARG A 365 10.64 22.84 -15.21
CA ARG A 365 11.66 23.19 -16.20
C ARG A 365 12.34 21.92 -16.70
N GLY A 366 12.03 21.53 -17.94
CA GLY A 366 12.69 20.42 -18.64
C GLY A 366 11.81 19.19 -18.83
N ASN A 367 12.43 18.09 -19.24
CA ASN A 367 11.74 16.85 -19.58
C ASN A 367 11.69 15.85 -18.42
N VAL A 368 12.31 16.12 -17.27
CA VAL A 368 12.39 15.21 -16.11
C VAL A 368 12.65 15.98 -14.81
N GLY A 369 12.05 15.52 -13.71
CA GLY A 369 12.10 16.19 -12.42
C GLY A 369 11.07 15.67 -11.42
N VAL A 370 11.04 16.32 -10.26
CA VAL A 370 10.16 16.02 -9.12
C VAL A 370 9.16 17.17 -8.96
N VAL A 371 7.87 16.86 -9.01
CA VAL A 371 6.81 17.82 -8.68
C VAL A 371 6.26 17.49 -7.31
N VAL A 372 6.21 18.47 -6.42
CA VAL A 372 5.61 18.35 -5.09
C VAL A 372 4.37 19.24 -5.04
N THR A 373 3.21 18.63 -4.80
CA THR A 373 1.91 19.33 -4.76
C THR A 373 1.00 18.74 -3.70
N THR A 374 -0.20 19.30 -3.53
CA THR A 374 -1.19 18.78 -2.59
C THR A 374 -2.28 17.96 -3.28
N TYR A 375 -2.89 17.02 -2.54
CA TYR A 375 -4.02 16.23 -3.05
C TYR A 375 -5.15 17.12 -3.59
N ASN A 376 -5.46 18.20 -2.88
CA ASN A 376 -6.51 19.14 -3.27
C ASN A 376 -6.18 19.82 -4.60
N MET A 377 -4.93 20.23 -4.84
CA MET A 377 -4.56 20.89 -6.10
C MET A 377 -4.83 19.98 -7.30
N VAL A 378 -4.56 18.68 -7.19
CA VAL A 378 -4.79 17.69 -8.26
C VAL A 378 -6.27 17.32 -8.39
N ALA A 379 -6.93 17.01 -7.27
CA ALA A 379 -8.31 16.51 -7.24
C ALA A 379 -9.37 17.60 -7.45
N PHE A 380 -9.03 18.87 -7.28
CA PHE A 380 -9.99 19.97 -7.41
C PHE A 380 -10.61 20.01 -8.82
N GLY A 381 -11.94 20.04 -8.88
CA GLY A 381 -12.70 20.08 -10.14
C GLY A 381 -13.32 21.43 -10.47
N GLY A 382 -13.12 22.45 -9.64
CA GLY A 382 -13.67 23.79 -9.87
C GLY A 382 -12.80 24.62 -10.82
N LYS A 383 -13.22 25.87 -11.05
CA LYS A 383 -12.48 26.83 -11.88
C LYS A 383 -11.12 27.14 -11.25
N ARG A 384 -10.05 26.96 -12.02
CA ARG A 384 -8.68 27.35 -11.65
C ARG A 384 -8.26 28.59 -12.41
N SER A 385 -7.24 29.30 -11.90
CA SER A 385 -6.54 30.31 -12.70
C SER A 385 -5.89 29.65 -13.92
N GLU A 386 -5.79 30.38 -15.03
CA GLU A 386 -5.24 29.87 -16.29
C GLU A 386 -3.85 29.22 -16.13
N GLU A 387 -2.96 29.81 -15.31
CA GLU A 387 -1.65 29.21 -15.02
C GLU A 387 -1.73 27.86 -14.30
N SER A 388 -2.65 27.73 -13.33
CA SER A 388 -2.82 26.48 -12.58
C SER A 388 -3.43 25.39 -13.44
N GLU A 389 -4.29 25.74 -14.39
CA GLU A 389 -4.86 24.74 -15.31
C GLU A 389 -3.78 24.21 -16.26
N LYS A 390 -2.91 25.08 -16.80
CA LYS A 390 -1.75 24.67 -17.62
C LYS A 390 -0.84 23.67 -16.89
N ILE A 391 -0.50 23.95 -15.63
CA ILE A 391 0.35 23.04 -14.82
C ILE A 391 -0.36 21.70 -14.57
N ILE A 392 -1.67 21.71 -14.30
CA ILE A 392 -2.42 20.46 -14.11
C ILE A 392 -2.54 19.66 -15.41
N GLU A 393 -2.72 20.31 -16.56
CA GLU A 393 -2.69 19.65 -17.86
C GLU A 393 -1.33 18.99 -18.13
N GLU A 394 -0.22 19.64 -17.79
CA GLU A 394 1.10 19.03 -17.85
C GLU A 394 1.22 17.79 -16.93
N ILE A 395 0.71 17.86 -15.70
CA ILE A 395 0.70 16.72 -14.77
C ILE A 395 -0.14 15.55 -15.31
N ARG A 396 -1.28 15.84 -15.95
CA ARG A 396 -2.21 14.84 -16.52
C ARG A 396 -1.66 14.16 -17.78
N ASN A 397 -0.98 14.93 -18.63
CA ASN A 397 -0.46 14.44 -19.91
C ASN A 397 0.88 13.72 -19.78
N ARG A 398 1.54 13.85 -18.63
CA ARG A 398 2.81 13.22 -18.33
C ARG A 398 2.65 11.86 -17.69
N GLU A 399 3.55 10.94 -18.03
CA GLU A 399 3.72 9.67 -17.34
C GLU A 399 4.74 9.81 -16.21
N TRP A 400 4.33 9.39 -15.03
CA TRP A 400 5.13 9.46 -13.82
C TRP A 400 5.70 8.08 -13.49
N GLY A 401 7.01 7.99 -13.32
CA GLY A 401 7.63 6.74 -12.90
C GLY A 401 7.27 6.37 -11.46
N LEU A 402 7.08 7.38 -10.60
CA LEU A 402 6.67 7.22 -9.21
C LEU A 402 5.60 8.26 -8.82
N LEU A 403 4.49 7.78 -8.26
CA LEU A 403 3.52 8.58 -7.50
C LEU A 403 3.76 8.35 -6.02
N LEU A 404 4.27 9.35 -5.32
CA LEU A 404 4.53 9.31 -3.89
C LEU A 404 3.38 10.00 -3.16
N MET A 405 2.74 9.31 -2.22
CA MET A 405 1.55 9.77 -1.52
C MET A 405 1.83 9.82 -0.02
N ASP A 406 1.91 11.01 0.55
CA ASP A 406 2.17 11.20 1.98
C ASP A 406 0.87 11.24 2.78
N GLU A 407 0.94 10.72 4.02
CA GLU A 407 -0.16 10.56 4.97
C GLU A 407 -1.48 10.07 4.34
N VAL A 408 -1.40 8.94 3.63
CA VAL A 408 -2.53 8.36 2.88
C VAL A 408 -3.79 8.17 3.75
N HIS A 409 -3.63 7.93 5.04
CA HIS A 409 -4.75 7.75 5.98
C HIS A 409 -5.60 9.01 6.19
N VAL A 410 -5.03 10.21 5.98
CA VAL A 410 -5.72 11.48 6.19
C VAL A 410 -6.59 11.85 4.98
N VAL A 411 -6.35 11.24 3.82
CA VAL A 411 -6.98 11.64 2.56
C VAL A 411 -8.31 10.89 2.36
N PRO A 412 -9.46 11.57 2.28
CA PRO A 412 -10.75 10.95 1.99
C PRO A 412 -10.73 10.04 0.74
N ALA A 413 -11.44 8.92 0.80
CA ALA A 413 -11.38 7.87 -0.23
C ALA A 413 -11.71 8.37 -1.65
N HIS A 414 -12.70 9.26 -1.77
CA HIS A 414 -13.08 9.84 -3.07
C HIS A 414 -11.97 10.71 -3.69
N MET A 415 -11.22 11.47 -2.88
CA MET A 415 -10.09 12.27 -3.37
C MET A 415 -8.95 11.38 -3.80
N PHE A 416 -8.64 10.35 -3.01
CA PHE A 416 -7.61 9.38 -3.32
C PHE A 416 -7.87 8.69 -4.66
N ARG A 417 -9.08 8.15 -4.86
CA ARG A 417 -9.49 7.52 -6.12
C ARG A 417 -9.42 8.49 -7.31
N LYS A 418 -9.85 9.74 -7.11
CA LYS A 418 -9.81 10.77 -8.15
C LYS A 418 -8.37 11.11 -8.57
N VAL A 419 -7.45 11.24 -7.61
CA VAL A 419 -6.03 11.48 -7.90
C VAL A 419 -5.42 10.34 -8.70
N ILE A 420 -5.65 9.09 -8.29
CA ILE A 420 -5.11 7.92 -8.98
C ILE A 420 -5.68 7.82 -10.40
N SER A 421 -6.96 8.13 -10.58
CA SER A 421 -7.61 8.10 -11.90
C SER A 421 -7.10 9.21 -12.84
N ILE A 422 -6.70 10.37 -12.30
CA ILE A 422 -6.21 11.51 -13.09
C ILE A 422 -4.72 11.36 -13.45
N THR A 423 -3.93 10.73 -12.58
CA THR A 423 -2.47 10.69 -12.69
C THR A 423 -1.98 9.38 -13.31
N LYS A 424 -1.36 9.45 -14.48
CA LYS A 424 -0.74 8.30 -15.13
C LYS A 424 0.58 7.98 -14.44
N SER A 425 0.58 6.98 -13.57
CA SER A 425 1.74 6.61 -12.77
C SER A 425 2.05 5.11 -12.84
N HIS A 426 3.33 4.78 -13.00
CA HIS A 426 3.79 3.41 -13.18
C HIS A 426 3.93 2.68 -11.85
N CYS A 427 4.53 3.34 -10.85
CA CYS A 427 4.64 2.85 -9.49
C CYS A 427 3.97 3.82 -8.52
N LYS A 428 3.19 3.30 -7.57
CA LYS A 428 2.47 4.09 -6.57
C LYS A 428 2.97 3.70 -5.18
N LEU A 429 3.50 4.66 -4.43
CA LEU A 429 4.00 4.46 -3.07
C LEU A 429 3.22 5.33 -2.08
N GLY A 430 2.44 4.69 -1.22
CA GLY A 430 1.81 5.32 -0.08
C GLY A 430 2.71 5.30 1.15
N LEU A 431 2.85 6.43 1.84
CA LEU A 431 3.54 6.54 3.13
C LEU A 431 2.53 6.96 4.19
N THR A 432 2.49 6.24 5.31
CA THR A 432 1.55 6.54 6.40
C THR A 432 2.11 6.16 7.76
N ALA A 433 1.65 6.81 8.84
CA ALA A 433 1.96 6.38 10.21
C ALA A 433 0.98 5.32 10.74
N THR A 434 -0.25 5.36 10.25
CA THR A 434 -1.35 4.51 10.69
C THR A 434 -2.05 3.91 9.47
N LEU A 435 -2.43 2.63 9.57
CA LEU A 435 -3.29 1.99 8.56
C LEU A 435 -4.78 2.21 8.84
N VAL A 436 -5.14 2.53 10.09
CA VAL A 436 -6.52 2.75 10.50
C VAL A 436 -6.97 4.12 9.99
N ARG A 437 -8.04 4.14 9.19
CA ARG A 437 -8.71 5.36 8.72
C ARG A 437 -10.00 5.58 9.53
N GLU A 438 -10.34 6.83 9.77
CA GLU A 438 -11.58 7.21 10.47
C GLU A 438 -12.85 6.92 9.65
N ASP A 439 -12.73 6.74 8.34
CA ASP A 439 -13.84 6.43 7.43
C ASP A 439 -14.03 4.92 7.17
N GLU A 440 -13.29 4.05 7.87
CA GLU A 440 -13.32 2.57 7.76
C GLU A 440 -13.13 1.98 6.35
N ARG A 441 -12.81 2.80 5.34
CA ARG A 441 -12.65 2.39 3.93
C ARG A 441 -11.21 2.09 3.55
N ILE A 442 -10.50 1.37 4.41
CA ILE A 442 -9.11 0.94 4.14
C ILE A 442 -9.05 0.01 2.93
N THR A 443 -10.12 -0.75 2.67
CA THR A 443 -10.26 -1.61 1.48
C THR A 443 -10.12 -0.85 0.16
N ASP A 444 -10.46 0.45 0.13
CA ASP A 444 -10.36 1.28 -1.07
C ASP A 444 -8.92 1.67 -1.42
N LEU A 445 -7.95 1.35 -0.54
CA LEU A 445 -6.51 1.58 -0.75
C LEU A 445 -5.76 0.37 -1.32
N ASN A 446 -6.38 -0.82 -1.33
CA ASN A 446 -5.76 -2.11 -1.63
C ASN A 446 -5.86 -2.55 -3.10
#